data_AF-A0A2V2BV03-F1
#
_entry.id   AF-A0A2V2BV03-F1
#
_cell.length_a   1.000
_cell.length_b   1.000
_cell.length_c   1.000
_cell.angle_alpha   90.00
_cell.angle_beta   90.00
_cell.angle_gamma   90.00
#
_symmetry.space_group_name_H-M   'P 1'
#
loop_
_entity.id
_entity.type
_entity.pdbx_description
1 polymer ?
#
loop_
_entity_poly.entity_id
_entity_poly.type
_entity_poly.pdbx_seq_one_letter_code
_entity_poly.pdbx_strand_id
1 'polypeptide(L)'
;MVGEAKFFGRNAAEELEIFFSAGIIAPIAIAIGIVALICIFYKFNFVSDDMESFIKSGGNKHDTEEFRRFARDRKFYGNTIIIACFAALVCAYCAFAAPYFF
;
A
#
# COMPACT_ATOMS: atom_id res chain seq x y z
N MET A 1 -8.11 45.84 21.27
CA MET A 1 -8.13 44.37 21.14
C MET A 1 -8.33 43.94 19.67
N VAL A 2 -7.42 44.32 18.77
CA VAL A 2 -7.43 43.92 17.35
C VAL A 2 -5.97 43.74 16.93
N GLY A 3 -5.29 42.76 17.52
CA GLY A 3 -3.84 42.55 17.32
C GLY A 3 -3.42 41.08 17.37
N GLU A 4 -4.08 40.27 18.20
CA GLU A 4 -3.69 38.87 18.40
C GLU A 4 -4.29 37.89 17.37
N ALA A 5 -5.46 38.20 16.81
CA ALA A 5 -6.11 37.31 15.84
C ALA A 5 -5.40 37.22 14.47
N LYS A 6 -4.58 38.23 14.10
CA LYS A 6 -3.81 38.22 12.84
C LYS A 6 -2.48 37.47 12.94
N PHE A 7 -1.98 37.22 14.16
CA PHE A 7 -0.71 36.53 14.37
C PHE A 7 -0.88 35.00 14.36
N PHE A 8 -1.99 34.50 14.94
CA PHE A 8 -2.30 33.06 14.95
C PHE A 8 -2.64 32.49 13.56
N GLY A 9 -3.31 33.25 12.69
CA GLY A 9 -3.72 32.76 11.36
C GLY A 9 -2.57 32.62 10.36
N ARG A 10 -1.50 33.41 10.51
CA ARG A 10 -0.32 33.36 9.64
C ARG A 10 0.61 32.21 10.03
N ASN A 11 0.81 32.01 11.33
CA ASN A 11 1.62 30.92 11.87
C ASN A 11 0.95 29.56 11.65
N ALA A 12 -0.37 29.44 11.82
CA ALA A 12 -1.07 28.18 11.57
C ALA A 12 -1.06 27.79 10.08
N ALA A 13 -1.14 28.75 9.17
CA ALA A 13 -1.07 28.50 7.74
C ALA A 13 0.34 28.07 7.30
N GLU A 14 1.40 28.74 7.79
CA GLU A 14 2.80 28.37 7.54
C GLU A 14 3.16 27.02 8.18
N GLU A 15 2.66 26.73 9.39
CA GLU A 15 2.85 25.41 10.02
C GLU A 15 2.10 24.30 9.27
N LEU A 16 0.87 24.55 8.79
CA LEU A 16 0.19 23.64 7.89
C LEU A 16 1.02 23.41 6.63
N GLU A 17 1.59 24.46 6.02
CA GLU A 17 2.41 24.35 4.82
C GLU A 17 3.61 23.41 5.01
N ILE A 18 4.20 23.42 6.21
CA ILE A 18 5.27 22.48 6.60
C ILE A 18 4.73 21.05 6.68
N PHE A 19 3.58 20.81 7.31
CA PHE A 19 2.95 19.48 7.37
C PHE A 19 2.54 18.96 5.99
N PHE A 20 2.19 19.86 5.06
CA PHE A 20 1.87 19.52 3.67
C PHE A 20 3.08 19.55 2.73
N SER A 21 4.29 19.73 3.26
CA SER A 21 5.51 19.65 2.47
C SER A 21 5.66 18.25 1.87
N ALA A 22 6.07 18.19 0.60
CA ALA A 22 6.42 16.95 -0.07
C ALA A 22 7.48 16.15 0.72
N GLY A 23 8.33 16.87 1.47
CA GLY A 23 9.30 16.34 2.44
C GLY A 23 8.71 15.38 3.48
N ILE A 24 7.47 15.63 3.90
CA ILE A 24 6.77 14.90 4.97
C ILE A 24 5.71 13.95 4.40
N ILE A 25 4.92 14.43 3.43
CA ILE A 25 3.84 13.63 2.84
C ILE A 25 4.37 12.40 2.12
N ALA A 26 5.44 12.53 1.32
CA ALA A 26 5.90 11.42 0.49
C ALA A 26 6.38 10.21 1.32
N PRO A 27 7.23 10.37 2.36
CA PRO A 27 7.58 9.26 3.26
C PRO A 27 6.37 8.63 3.96
N ILE A 28 5.41 9.44 4.42
CA ILE A 28 4.19 8.95 5.09
C ILE A 28 3.33 8.14 4.11
N ALA A 29 3.11 8.64 2.90
CA ALA A 29 2.32 7.95 1.89
C ALA A 29 2.95 6.59 1.51
N ILE A 30 4.28 6.53 1.42
CA ILE A 30 5.01 5.29 1.15
C ILE A 30 4.89 4.31 2.30
N ALA A 31 5.02 4.78 3.55
CA ALA A 31 4.81 3.95 4.74
C ALA A 31 3.38 3.37 4.78
N ILE A 32 2.35 4.20 4.50
CA ILE A 32 0.96 3.75 4.40
C ILE A 32 0.82 2.70 3.28
N GLY A 33 1.43 2.93 2.12
CA GLY A 33 1.42 1.99 1.00
C GLY A 33 2.03 0.63 1.38
N ILE A 34 3.17 0.63 2.09
CA ILE A 34 3.81 -0.58 2.60
C ILE A 34 2.89 -1.34 3.57
N VAL A 35 2.31 -0.64 4.55
CA VAL A 35 1.38 -1.24 5.52
C VAL A 35 0.17 -1.84 4.79
N ALA A 36 -0.41 -1.13 3.82
CA ALA A 36 -1.52 -1.64 3.02
C ALA A 36 -1.15 -2.92 2.26
N LEU A 37 0.03 -2.97 1.63
CA LEU A 37 0.51 -4.17 0.95
C LEU A 37 0.71 -5.35 1.91
N ILE A 38 1.22 -5.11 3.13
CA ILE A 38 1.36 -6.15 4.15
C ILE A 38 -0.02 -6.68 4.57
N CYS A 39 -1.00 -5.79 4.79
CA CYS A 39 -2.37 -6.19 5.11
C CYS A 39 -3.00 -7.01 3.97
N ILE A 40 -2.81 -6.60 2.72
CA ILE A 40 -3.30 -7.33 1.54
C ILE A 40 -2.62 -8.70 1.45
N PHE A 41 -1.29 -8.76 1.62
CA PHE A 41 -0.54 -10.01 1.64
C PHE A 41 -1.08 -10.97 2.71
N TYR A 42 -1.29 -10.47 3.92
CA TYR A 42 -1.84 -11.28 5.01
C TYR A 42 -3.23 -11.81 4.68
N LYS A 43 -4.14 -10.92 4.25
CA LYS A 43 -5.50 -11.30 3.90
C LYS A 43 -5.53 -12.33 2.78
N PHE A 44 -4.70 -12.16 1.75
CA PHE A 44 -4.67 -13.02 0.59
C PHE A 44 -4.05 -14.40 0.87
N ASN A 45 -3.05 -14.49 1.75
CA ASN A 45 -2.35 -15.76 2.01
C ASN A 45 -2.94 -16.55 3.18
N PHE A 46 -3.49 -15.89 4.20
CA PHE A 46 -3.89 -16.54 5.46
C PHE A 46 -5.39 -16.50 5.76
N VAL A 47 -6.14 -15.56 5.18
CA VAL A 47 -7.57 -15.36 5.49
C VAL A 47 -8.48 -15.69 4.30
N SER A 48 -7.94 -15.72 3.07
CA SER A 48 -8.69 -15.99 1.84
C SER A 48 -9.33 -17.39 1.84
N ASP A 49 -10.63 -17.45 1.57
CA ASP A 49 -11.29 -18.70 1.21
C ASP A 49 -11.01 -19.02 -0.27
N ASP A 50 -9.95 -19.81 -0.47
CA ASP A 50 -9.52 -20.25 -1.79
C ASP A 50 -10.55 -21.18 -2.45
N MET A 51 -11.33 -21.94 -1.65
CA MET A 51 -12.33 -22.88 -2.16
C MET A 51 -13.55 -22.15 -2.71
N GLU A 52 -14.04 -21.13 -1.99
CA GLU A 52 -15.12 -20.28 -2.49
C GLU A 52 -14.70 -19.59 -3.81
N SER A 53 -13.46 -19.11 -3.86
CA SER A 53 -12.90 -18.47 -5.06
C SER A 53 -12.79 -19.42 -6.25
N PHE A 54 -12.41 -20.68 -6.00
CA PHE A 54 -12.31 -21.73 -7.01
C PHE A 54 -13.68 -22.14 -7.58
N ILE A 55 -14.68 -22.29 -6.71
CA ILE A 55 -16.05 -22.61 -7.14
C ILE A 55 -16.63 -21.46 -7.97
N LYS A 56 -16.39 -20.20 -7.57
CA LYS A 56 -16.82 -19.02 -8.35
C LYS A 56 -16.17 -18.94 -9.73
N SER A 57 -14.95 -19.45 -9.90
CA SER A 57 -14.31 -19.55 -11.21
C SER A 57 -14.80 -20.74 -12.05
N GLY A 58 -15.81 -21.49 -11.59
CA GLY A 58 -16.37 -22.65 -12.29
C GLY A 58 -15.67 -23.97 -11.98
N GLY A 59 -14.79 -24.00 -10.98
CA GLY A 59 -14.04 -25.20 -10.58
C GLY A 59 -14.92 -26.26 -9.93
N ASN A 60 -14.57 -27.53 -10.13
CA ASN A 60 -15.30 -28.64 -9.52
C ASN A 60 -14.80 -28.92 -8.10
N LYS A 61 -15.64 -28.70 -7.08
CA LYS A 61 -15.29 -28.95 -5.65
C LYS A 61 -14.80 -30.37 -5.33
N HIS A 62 -15.11 -31.35 -6.18
CA HIS A 62 -14.66 -32.74 -6.00
C HIS A 62 -13.30 -33.02 -6.63
N ASP A 63 -12.79 -32.12 -7.47
CA ASP A 63 -11.46 -32.22 -8.07
C ASP A 63 -10.41 -31.51 -7.20
N THR A 64 -9.81 -32.30 -6.30
CA THR A 64 -8.81 -31.80 -5.35
C THR A 64 -7.48 -31.41 -6.00
N GLU A 65 -7.14 -32.01 -7.14
CA GLU A 65 -5.88 -31.71 -7.85
C GLU A 65 -6.02 -30.39 -8.61
N GLU A 66 -7.16 -30.16 -9.26
CA GLU A 66 -7.48 -28.89 -9.90
C GLU A 66 -7.51 -27.74 -8.88
N PHE A 67 -8.19 -27.94 -7.74
CA PHE A 67 -8.21 -26.96 -6.65
C PHE A 67 -6.79 -26.63 -6.14
N ARG A 68 -5.94 -27.64 -5.95
CA ARG A 68 -4.57 -27.44 -5.45
C ARG A 68 -3.71 -26.65 -6.44
N ARG A 69 -3.90 -26.84 -7.74
CA ARG A 69 -3.23 -26.04 -8.78
C ARG A 69 -3.73 -24.61 -8.77
N PHE A 70 -5.04 -24.42 -8.76
CA PHE A 70 -5.66 -23.09 -8.69
C PHE A 70 -5.21 -22.29 -7.47
N ALA A 71 -5.24 -22.88 -6.28
CA ALA A 71 -4.85 -22.20 -5.04
C ALA A 71 -3.37 -21.79 -5.07
N ARG A 72 -2.50 -22.65 -5.63
CA ARG A 72 -1.07 -22.36 -5.79
C ARG A 72 -0.83 -21.22 -6.76
N ASP A 73 -1.44 -21.30 -7.94
CA ASP A 73 -1.25 -20.32 -9.00
C ASP A 73 -1.79 -18.96 -8.56
N ARG A 74 -3.00 -18.92 -7.98
CA ARG A 74 -3.59 -17.72 -7.41
C ARG A 74 -2.67 -17.05 -6.39
N LYS A 75 -2.09 -17.81 -5.46
CA LYS A 75 -1.13 -17.29 -4.47
C LYS A 75 0.14 -16.78 -5.12
N PHE A 76 0.68 -17.52 -6.09
CA PHE A 76 1.88 -17.11 -6.81
C PHE A 76 1.69 -15.79 -7.58
N TYR A 77 0.61 -15.67 -8.35
CA TYR A 77 0.30 -14.44 -9.08
C TYR A 77 0.02 -13.26 -8.15
N GLY A 78 -0.79 -13.45 -7.11
CA GLY A 78 -1.07 -12.38 -6.15
C GLY A 78 0.18 -11.90 -5.42
N ASN A 79 1.05 -12.82 -4.98
CA ASN A 79 2.31 -12.47 -4.33
C ASN A 79 3.28 -11.77 -5.30
N THR A 80 3.30 -12.17 -6.57
CA THR A 80 4.11 -11.50 -7.60
C THR A 80 3.68 -10.05 -7.80
N ILE A 81 2.37 -9.78 -7.85
CA ILE A 81 1.82 -8.42 -7.95
C ILE A 81 2.20 -7.59 -6.71
N ILE A 82 2.06 -8.16 -5.50
CA ILE A 82 2.42 -7.47 -4.26
C ILE A 82 3.91 -7.09 -4.25
N ILE A 83 4.79 -8.00 -4.67
CA ILE A 83 6.24 -7.74 -4.77
C ILE A 83 6.51 -6.62 -5.78
N ALA A 84 5.85 -6.64 -6.95
CA ALA A 84 5.99 -5.59 -7.95
C ALA A 84 5.56 -4.22 -7.42
N CYS A 85 4.44 -4.15 -6.68
CA CYS A 85 3.99 -2.92 -6.02
C CYS A 85 4.99 -2.46 -4.95
N PHE A 86 5.55 -3.37 -4.17
CA PHE A 86 6.55 -3.05 -3.15
C PHE A 86 7.82 -2.47 -3.80
N ALA A 87 8.31 -3.10 -4.86
CA ALA A 87 9.46 -2.62 -5.63
C ALA A 87 9.18 -1.22 -6.21
N ALA A 88 7.98 -0.98 -6.75
CA ALA A 88 7.58 0.33 -7.25
C ALA A 88 7.59 1.41 -6.15
N LEU A 89 7.11 1.09 -4.95
CA LEU A 89 7.15 2.02 -3.80
C LEU A 89 8.59 2.34 -3.37
N VAL A 90 9.47 1.33 -3.34
CA VAL A 90 10.89 1.54 -3.02
C VAL A 90 11.56 2.42 -4.08
N CYS A 91 11.33 2.14 -5.37
CA CYS A 91 11.85 2.96 -6.46
C CYS A 91 11.34 4.42 -6.38
N ALA A 92 10.06 4.60 -6.07
CA ALA A 92 9.47 5.93 -5.88
C ALA A 92 10.13 6.67 -4.71
N TYR A 93 10.40 5.98 -3.60
CA TYR A 93 11.12 6.56 -2.47
C TYR A 93 12.55 6.96 -2.85
N CYS A 94 13.29 6.08 -3.53
CA CYS A 94 14.65 6.38 -3.98
C CYS A 94 14.69 7.60 -4.92
N ALA A 95 13.75 7.69 -5.87
CA ALA A 95 13.64 8.84 -6.77
C ALA A 95 13.30 10.14 -6.03
N PHE A 96 12.43 10.08 -5.03
CA PHE A 96 12.12 11.21 -4.16
C PHE A 96 13.32 11.63 -3.30
N ALA A 97 14.08 10.67 -2.78
CA ALA A 97 15.20 10.90 -1.87
C ALA A 97 16.47 11.35 -2.58
N ALA A 98 16.69 10.95 -3.84
CA ALA A 98 17.93 11.22 -4.58
C ALA A 98 18.37 12.71 -4.57
N PRO A 99 17.49 13.70 -4.79
CA PRO A 99 17.87 15.11 -4.77
C PRO A 99 18.28 15.66 -3.38
N TYR A 100 18.04 14.92 -2.30
CA TYR A 100 18.46 15.31 -0.95
C TYR A 100 19.87 14.81 -0.60
N PHE A 101 20.41 13.87 -1.39
CA PHE A 101 21.71 13.24 -1.16
C PHE A 101 22.79 13.63 -2.18
N PHE A 102 22.39 14.16 -3.34
CA PHE A 102 23.25 14.61 -4.43
C PHE A 102 22.97 16.06 -4.79
#